data_AF-A0A3N0YK83-F1
#
_entry.id   AF-A0A3N0YK83-F1
#
_cell.length_a   1.000
_cell.length_b   1.000
_cell.length_c   1.000
_cell.angle_alpha   90.00
_cell.angle_beta   90.00
_cell.angle_gamma   90.00
#
_symmetry.space_group_name_H-M   'P 1'
#
loop_
_entity.id
_entity.type
_entity.pdbx_description
1 polymer ?
#
loop_
_entity_poly.entity_id
_entity_poly.type
_entity_poly.pdbx_seq_one_letter_code
_entity_poly.pdbx_strand_id
1 'polypeptide(L)'
;MSARVIFRGIKYLQIFTCWLQYPLQDFAAEKSQGDGVMSRRRVSVKDLGQGDCQGFLYKRKESKGLLGWRWKKFWFVLKKCSLYWYTSDTAEKAEGYINMRDFTVEQATECKKKFAMKASHLHMVTLYFAAENMKDMNKWLAKLTQASNEPEPTDSTNGGKDSHNTPTRKPG
;
A
#
# COMPACT_ATOMS: atom_id res chain seq x y z
N MET A 1 -55.90 6.94 0.00
CA MET A 1 -55.81 7.91 -1.14
C MET A 1 -55.20 9.18 -0.58
N SER A 2 -54.18 9.84 -1.12
CA SER A 2 -53.32 9.65 -2.27
C SER A 2 -52.06 10.48 -2.01
N ALA A 3 -50.90 9.94 -2.37
CA ALA A 3 -49.61 10.63 -2.35
C ALA A 3 -49.35 11.39 -3.67
N ARG A 4 -48.22 12.12 -3.68
CA ARG A 4 -47.54 12.90 -4.75
C ARG A 4 -47.77 14.40 -4.58
N VAL A 5 -46.75 15.26 -4.53
CA VAL A 5 -45.63 15.39 -5.49
C VAL A 5 -44.34 15.95 -4.85
N ILE A 6 -43.27 15.15 -4.96
CA ILE A 6 -41.89 15.45 -5.38
C ILE A 6 -41.14 16.62 -4.71
N PHE A 7 -40.36 16.29 -3.68
CA PHE A 7 -39.13 17.03 -3.34
C PHE A 7 -37.96 16.48 -4.18
N ARG A 8 -37.42 17.33 -5.06
CA ARG A 8 -36.10 17.16 -5.68
C ARG A 8 -35.05 17.30 -4.58
N GLY A 9 -34.15 16.32 -4.41
CA GLY A 9 -32.91 16.52 -3.65
C GLY A 9 -32.42 15.40 -2.72
N ILE A 10 -32.76 14.13 -2.98
CA ILE A 10 -32.23 12.99 -2.19
C ILE A 10 -30.80 12.63 -2.66
N LYS A 11 -29.84 13.53 -2.45
CA LYS A 11 -28.40 13.19 -2.59
C LYS A 11 -27.58 13.46 -1.33
N TYR A 12 -28.15 14.10 -0.32
CA TYR A 12 -27.41 14.43 0.92
C TYR A 12 -27.61 13.45 2.07
N LEU A 13 -28.53 12.48 1.95
CA LEU A 13 -28.87 11.57 3.05
C LEU A 13 -28.11 10.22 3.01
N GLN A 14 -27.39 9.91 1.93
CA GLN A 14 -26.52 8.71 1.85
C GLN A 14 -25.10 8.93 2.41
N ILE A 15 -24.71 10.17 2.69
CA ILE A 15 -23.37 10.48 3.24
C ILE A 15 -23.39 10.50 4.78
N PHE A 16 -24.57 10.70 5.39
CA PHE A 16 -24.70 10.85 6.84
C PHE A 16 -24.68 9.54 7.63
N THR A 17 -24.87 8.39 6.98
CA THR A 17 -24.80 7.08 7.65
C THR A 17 -23.42 6.41 7.54
N CYS A 18 -22.54 6.87 6.65
CA CYS A 18 -21.20 6.29 6.49
C CYS A 18 -20.17 6.82 7.52
N TRP A 19 -20.55 7.82 8.32
CA TRP A 19 -19.69 8.47 9.32
C TRP A 19 -19.95 8.04 10.78
N LEU A 20 -20.83 7.06 11.03
CA LEU A 20 -21.14 6.60 12.40
C LEU A 20 -20.64 5.20 12.76
N GLN A 21 -19.90 4.50 11.89
CA GLN A 21 -19.43 3.13 12.15
C GLN A 21 -17.97 2.85 11.74
N TYR A 22 -17.07 3.84 11.76
CA TYR A 22 -15.63 3.59 11.67
C TYR A 22 -14.93 4.14 12.92
N PRO A 23 -14.77 3.32 13.98
CA PRO A 23 -13.89 3.69 15.06
C PRO A 23 -12.45 3.74 14.51
N LEU A 24 -11.79 4.86 14.75
CA LEU A 24 -10.36 4.94 15.05
C LEU A 24 -9.42 4.19 14.07
N GLN A 25 -8.92 4.89 13.05
CA GLN A 25 -7.68 4.44 12.39
C GLN A 25 -6.51 5.32 12.80
N ASP A 26 -6.21 5.26 14.10
CA ASP A 26 -4.80 5.17 14.47
C ASP A 26 -4.28 3.92 13.76
N PHE A 27 -3.48 4.09 12.71
CA PHE A 27 -2.69 3.02 12.10
C PHE A 27 -1.59 2.57 13.07
N ALA A 28 -1.96 2.21 14.28
CA ALA A 28 -1.21 1.34 15.15
C ALA A 28 -1.68 -0.09 14.85
N ALA A 29 -1.18 -0.63 13.74
CA ALA A 29 -1.13 -2.07 13.48
C ALA A 29 -2.47 -2.82 13.57
N GLU A 30 -3.27 -2.77 12.51
CA GLU A 30 -4.27 -3.80 12.28
C GLU A 30 -3.65 -4.93 11.45
N LYS A 31 -3.77 -6.15 11.99
CA LYS A 31 -3.09 -7.38 11.55
C LYS A 31 -3.57 -7.81 10.17
N SER A 32 -2.66 -7.96 9.20
CA SER A 32 -2.88 -8.92 8.12
C SER A 32 -2.58 -10.33 8.66
N GLN A 33 -3.56 -11.23 8.53
CA GLN A 33 -3.42 -12.66 8.82
C GLN A 33 -2.39 -13.31 7.87
N GLY A 34 -1.48 -14.11 8.44
CA GLY A 34 -0.61 -15.15 7.83
C GLY A 34 0.23 -14.71 6.61
N ASP A 35 1.56 -14.74 6.57
CA ASP A 35 2.55 -15.59 7.22
C ASP A 35 3.87 -14.80 7.40
N GLY A 36 4.66 -15.17 8.43
CA GLY A 36 6.09 -14.88 8.45
C GLY A 36 6.55 -13.49 8.92
N VAL A 37 6.31 -13.15 10.20
CA VAL A 37 7.28 -12.50 11.13
C VAL A 37 8.25 -11.43 10.57
N MET A 38 7.78 -10.48 9.76
CA MET A 38 8.29 -9.10 9.79
C MET A 38 7.41 -8.27 10.73
N SER A 39 7.15 -8.84 11.92
CA SER A 39 6.64 -8.12 13.08
C SER A 39 7.39 -6.80 13.18
N ARG A 40 6.68 -5.66 13.12
CA ARG A 40 6.87 -4.29 13.68
C ARG A 40 8.24 -3.83 14.24
N ARG A 41 9.31 -4.58 14.02
CA ARG A 41 10.70 -4.34 14.37
C ARG A 41 11.12 -3.15 13.53
N ARG A 42 11.95 -2.32 14.12
CA ARG A 42 12.42 -1.06 13.58
C ARG A 42 13.19 -1.33 12.28
N VAL A 43 12.46 -1.43 11.16
CA VAL A 43 13.07 -1.58 9.84
C VAL A 43 13.60 -0.20 9.49
N SER A 44 14.92 -0.02 9.52
CA SER A 44 15.54 1.23 9.08
C SER A 44 15.50 1.34 7.55
N VAL A 45 15.69 2.54 7.02
CA VAL A 45 15.86 2.71 5.56
C VAL A 45 17.07 1.94 5.06
N LYS A 46 18.13 1.84 5.87
CA LYS A 46 19.35 1.10 5.53
C LYS A 46 19.11 -0.42 5.44
N ASP A 47 18.32 -0.97 6.36
CA ASP A 47 18.01 -2.41 6.40
C ASP A 47 17.13 -2.83 5.21
N LEU A 48 16.31 -1.92 4.68
CA LEU A 48 15.56 -2.17 3.44
C LEU A 48 16.48 -2.36 2.24
N GLY A 49 17.69 -1.79 2.26
CA GLY A 49 18.61 -1.83 1.12
C GLY A 49 18.03 -1.16 -0.12
N GLN A 50 18.40 -1.65 -1.30
CA GLN A 50 17.91 -1.13 -2.58
C GLN A 50 16.43 -1.52 -2.78
N GLY A 51 15.52 -0.55 -2.65
CA GLY A 51 14.11 -0.72 -3.00
C GLY A 51 13.85 -0.61 -4.50
N ASP A 52 12.72 -1.15 -4.96
CA ASP A 52 12.26 -1.10 -6.36
C ASP A 52 11.86 0.31 -6.79
N CYS A 53 11.41 1.10 -5.81
CA CYS A 53 11.16 2.52 -5.97
C CYS A 53 11.33 3.24 -4.63
N GLN A 54 11.97 4.40 -4.64
CA GLN A 54 12.12 5.24 -3.45
C GLN A 54 12.07 6.72 -3.81
N GLY A 55 11.69 7.55 -2.84
CA GLY A 55 11.56 8.98 -3.03
C GLY A 55 10.66 9.64 -2.00
N PHE A 56 10.69 10.98 -1.96
CA PHE A 56 9.78 11.74 -1.12
C PHE A 56 8.38 11.80 -1.74
N LEU A 57 7.36 11.56 -0.92
CA LEU A 57 5.96 11.83 -1.24
C LEU A 57 5.27 12.53 -0.07
N TYR A 58 4.22 13.27 -0.36
CA TYR A 58 3.29 13.73 0.66
C TYR A 58 2.24 12.66 0.92
N LYS A 59 2.02 12.28 2.18
CA LYS A 59 0.92 11.42 2.61
C LYS A 59 -0.19 12.26 3.23
N ARG A 60 -1.44 11.99 2.86
CA ARG A 60 -2.59 12.58 3.53
C ARG A 60 -2.80 11.91 4.89
N LYS A 61 -2.93 12.72 5.93
CA LYS A 61 -3.34 12.31 7.27
C LYS A 61 -4.61 13.08 7.65
N GLU A 62 -5.51 12.40 8.34
CA GLU A 62 -6.63 13.06 9.00
C GLU A 62 -6.09 13.90 10.16
N SER A 63 -6.50 15.16 10.24
CA SER A 63 -6.18 16.00 11.40
C SER A 63 -7.24 15.75 12.47
N LYS A 64 -6.82 15.46 13.71
CA LYS A 64 -7.72 15.30 14.86
C LYS A 64 -8.34 16.65 15.33
N GLY A 65 -8.41 17.67 14.48
CA GLY A 65 -8.87 19.02 14.81
C GLY A 65 -9.74 19.65 13.72
N LEU A 66 -10.28 20.84 13.99
CA LEU A 66 -11.22 21.59 13.12
C LEU A 66 -10.70 21.90 11.70
N LEU A 67 -9.39 21.78 11.45
CA LEU A 67 -8.77 21.95 10.12
C LEU A 67 -8.48 20.59 9.46
N GLY A 68 -9.51 20.00 8.86
CA GLY A 68 -9.52 19.02 7.76
C GLY A 68 -8.31 18.11 7.52
N TRP A 69 -8.08 17.76 6.25
CA TRP A 69 -7.01 16.84 5.83
C TRP A 69 -5.67 17.55 5.71
N ARG A 70 -4.60 16.97 6.27
CA ARG A 70 -3.24 17.53 6.20
C ARG A 70 -2.31 16.63 5.40
N TRP A 71 -1.47 17.23 4.58
CA TRP A 71 -0.41 16.55 3.83
C TRP A 71 0.91 16.67 4.59
N LYS A 72 1.60 15.56 4.84
CA LYS A 72 2.94 15.54 5.46
C LYS A 72 3.92 14.80 4.54
N LYS A 73 5.11 15.38 4.34
CA LYS A 73 6.19 14.78 3.53
C LYS A 73 6.82 13.62 4.29
N PHE A 74 7.03 12.50 3.61
CA PHE A 74 7.72 11.31 4.10
C PHE A 74 8.63 10.77 3.00
N TRP A 75 9.68 10.06 3.39
CA TRP A 75 10.47 9.24 2.49
C TRP A 75 9.79 7.88 2.33
N PHE A 76 9.43 7.52 1.11
CA PHE A 76 8.79 6.25 0.79
C PHE A 76 9.79 5.29 0.15
N VAL A 77 9.65 4.01 0.51
CA VAL A 77 10.43 2.92 -0.08
C VAL A 77 9.46 1.78 -0.39
N LEU A 78 9.37 1.40 -1.66
CA LEU A 78 8.69 0.21 -2.14
C LEU A 78 9.72 -0.90 -2.32
N LYS A 79 9.48 -2.06 -1.72
CA LYS A 79 10.30 -3.26 -1.86
C LYS A 79 9.38 -4.48 -2.02
N LYS A 80 9.44 -5.12 -3.17
CA LYS A 80 8.44 -6.10 -3.65
C LYS A 80 7.04 -5.47 -3.57
N CYS A 81 6.09 -6.15 -2.94
CA CYS A 81 4.75 -5.63 -2.68
C CYS A 81 4.67 -4.70 -1.45
N SER A 82 5.74 -4.54 -0.66
CA SER A 82 5.69 -3.83 0.62
C SER A 82 6.11 -2.37 0.49
N LEU A 83 5.20 -1.45 0.83
CA LEU A 83 5.43 -0.01 0.84
C LEU A 83 5.65 0.48 2.28
N TYR A 84 6.82 1.09 2.52
CA TYR A 84 7.22 1.67 3.79
C TYR A 84 7.31 3.19 3.69
N TRP A 85 7.06 3.92 4.79
CA TRP A 85 7.29 5.36 4.86
C TRP A 85 7.99 5.79 6.14
N TYR A 86 8.81 6.82 6.01
CA TYR A 86 9.78 7.27 7.00
C TYR A 86 9.76 8.78 7.15
N THR A 87 10.09 9.29 8.34
CA THR A 87 10.20 10.74 8.57
C THR A 87 11.36 11.37 7.79
N SER A 88 12.41 10.60 7.49
CA SER A 88 13.54 10.97 6.64
C SER A 88 14.08 9.74 5.90
N ASP A 89 14.92 9.98 4.91
CA ASP A 89 15.68 8.98 4.14
C ASP A 89 16.77 8.25 4.96
N THR A 90 17.11 8.77 6.14
CA THR A 90 18.09 8.19 7.07
C THR A 90 17.47 7.57 8.32
N ALA A 91 16.13 7.54 8.40
CA ALA A 91 15.43 7.13 9.60
C ALA A 91 15.67 5.64 9.94
N GLU A 92 15.88 5.38 11.23
CA GLU A 92 16.11 4.03 11.76
C GLU A 92 14.82 3.23 11.96
N LYS A 93 13.66 3.88 11.82
CA LYS A 93 12.36 3.26 12.06
C LYS A 93 11.34 3.77 11.04
N ALA A 94 10.63 2.83 10.42
CA ALA A 94 9.45 3.14 9.63
C ALA A 94 8.34 3.75 10.50
N GLU A 95 7.76 4.83 10.03
CA GLU A 95 6.53 5.40 10.60
C GLU A 95 5.35 4.45 10.36
N GLY A 96 5.37 3.73 9.25
CA GLY A 96 4.44 2.64 8.98
C GLY A 96 4.78 1.91 7.69
N TYR A 97 3.99 0.88 7.42
CA TYR A 97 4.10 0.06 6.22
C TYR A 97 2.72 -0.42 5.79
N ILE A 98 2.59 -0.81 4.53
CA ILE A 98 1.43 -1.51 4.00
C ILE A 98 1.86 -2.46 2.89
N ASN A 99 1.18 -3.60 2.75
CA ASN A 99 1.32 -4.45 1.58
C ASN A 99 0.38 -3.93 0.47
N MET A 100 0.93 -3.69 -0.70
CA MET A 100 0.23 -3.16 -1.87
C MET A 100 -0.55 -4.22 -2.64
N ARG A 101 -0.42 -5.52 -2.33
CA ARG A 101 -1.21 -6.58 -2.97
C ARG A 101 -2.71 -6.25 -2.91
N ASP A 102 -3.38 -6.48 -4.03
CA ASP A 102 -4.82 -6.26 -4.22
C ASP A 102 -5.27 -4.79 -4.08
N PHE A 103 -4.34 -3.83 -3.97
CA PHE A 103 -4.68 -2.41 -4.01
C PHE A 103 -4.93 -1.95 -5.44
N THR A 104 -6.05 -1.29 -5.66
CA THR A 104 -6.25 -0.49 -6.88
C THR A 104 -5.52 0.84 -6.69
N VAL A 105 -4.59 1.14 -7.60
CA VAL A 105 -3.80 2.38 -7.58
C VAL A 105 -4.17 3.25 -8.77
N GLU A 106 -4.57 4.48 -8.50
CA GLU A 106 -5.11 5.40 -9.50
C GLU A 106 -4.79 6.85 -9.16
N GLN A 107 -4.89 7.74 -10.16
CA GLN A 107 -4.72 9.17 -9.95
C GLN A 107 -5.91 9.72 -9.13
N ALA A 108 -5.61 10.49 -8.07
CA ALA A 108 -6.63 11.04 -7.20
C ALA A 108 -7.09 12.42 -7.70
N THR A 109 -7.97 12.42 -8.71
CA THR A 109 -8.52 13.64 -9.33
C THR A 109 -9.49 14.41 -8.43
N GLU A 110 -10.04 13.76 -7.42
CA GLU A 110 -10.88 14.37 -6.38
C GLU A 110 -10.08 15.24 -5.39
N CYS A 111 -8.75 15.12 -5.38
CA CYS A 111 -7.90 15.88 -4.48
C CYS A 111 -7.53 17.26 -5.06
N LYS A 112 -7.64 18.30 -4.24
CA LYS A 112 -7.12 19.65 -4.57
C LYS A 112 -5.59 19.69 -4.71
N LYS A 113 -4.88 18.70 -4.15
CA LYS A 113 -3.42 18.60 -4.21
C LYS A 113 -3.00 18.12 -5.61
N LYS A 114 -2.16 18.89 -6.29
CA LYS A 114 -1.59 18.48 -7.59
C LYS A 114 -0.78 17.20 -7.46
N PHE A 115 -0.74 16.42 -8.53
CA PHE A 115 0.03 15.18 -8.65
C PHE A 115 -0.31 14.14 -7.58
N ALA A 116 -1.58 14.11 -7.18
CA ALA A 116 -2.09 13.18 -6.18
C ALA A 116 -2.48 11.85 -6.81
N MET A 117 -2.24 10.78 -6.06
CA MET A 117 -2.63 9.40 -6.35
C MET A 117 -3.29 8.81 -5.10
N LYS A 118 -4.11 7.79 -5.31
CA LYS A 118 -4.71 7.01 -4.22
C LYS A 118 -4.50 5.53 -4.44
N ALA A 119 -4.41 4.81 -3.34
CA ALA A 119 -4.40 3.37 -3.29
C ALA A 119 -5.60 2.94 -2.44
N SER A 120 -6.55 2.22 -3.05
CA SER A 120 -7.77 1.71 -2.42
C SER A 120 -7.79 0.20 -2.42
N HIS A 121 -8.35 -0.41 -1.38
CA HIS A 121 -8.63 -1.84 -1.33
C HIS A 121 -10.01 -2.02 -0.72
N LEU A 122 -10.80 -2.97 -1.26
CA LEU A 122 -12.25 -3.06 -1.04
C LEU A 122 -12.66 -3.12 0.44
N HIS A 123 -11.80 -3.70 1.29
CA HIS A 123 -12.05 -3.86 2.73
C HIS A 123 -11.05 -3.09 3.63
N MET A 124 -10.19 -2.25 3.05
CA MET A 124 -9.13 -1.54 3.79
C MET A 124 -9.20 -0.03 3.59
N VAL A 125 -8.32 0.69 4.29
CA VAL A 125 -8.18 2.15 4.14
C VAL A 125 -7.83 2.54 2.70
N THR A 126 -8.36 3.68 2.27
CA THR A 126 -7.83 4.36 1.08
C THR A 126 -6.69 5.30 1.50
N LEU A 127 -5.49 5.03 1.00
CA LEU A 127 -4.34 5.91 1.19
C LEU A 127 -4.26 6.94 0.06
N TYR A 128 -3.86 8.16 0.41
CA TYR A 128 -3.66 9.23 -0.55
C TYR A 128 -2.24 9.76 -0.44
N PHE A 129 -1.59 9.87 -1.59
CA PHE A 129 -0.22 10.34 -1.75
C PHE A 129 -0.16 11.45 -2.79
N ALA A 130 0.87 12.29 -2.74
CA ALA A 130 1.13 13.26 -3.79
C ALA A 130 2.62 13.42 -4.03
N ALA A 131 3.01 13.46 -5.30
CA ALA A 131 4.38 13.71 -5.73
C ALA A 131 4.64 15.22 -5.88
N GLU A 132 5.89 15.60 -6.10
CA GLU A 132 6.27 17.00 -6.34
C GLU A 132 6.01 17.43 -7.79
N ASN A 133 6.01 16.47 -8.72
CA ASN A 133 5.80 16.70 -10.15
C ASN A 133 5.10 15.51 -10.83
N MET A 134 4.66 15.72 -12.07
CA MET A 134 3.94 14.72 -12.87
C MET A 134 4.79 13.48 -13.18
N LYS A 135 6.08 13.66 -13.46
CA LYS A 135 7.00 12.55 -13.81
C LYS A 135 7.11 11.57 -12.64
N ASP A 136 7.32 12.10 -11.44
CA ASP A 136 7.39 11.28 -10.23
C ASP A 136 6.04 10.64 -9.90
N MET A 137 4.92 11.34 -10.09
CA MET A 137 3.60 10.75 -9.92
C MET A 137 3.40 9.54 -10.83
N ASN A 138 3.71 9.66 -12.12
CA ASN A 138 3.57 8.58 -13.08
C ASN A 138 4.52 7.41 -12.77
N LYS A 139 5.76 7.70 -12.35
CA LYS A 139 6.70 6.67 -11.88
C LYS A 139 6.12 5.88 -10.71
N TRP A 140 5.59 6.58 -9.70
CA TRP A 140 5.00 5.94 -8.52
C TRP A 140 3.73 5.15 -8.85
N LEU A 141 2.84 5.69 -9.69
CA LEU A 141 1.67 4.95 -10.18
C LEU A 141 2.10 3.63 -10.83
N ALA A 142 3.01 3.67 -11.80
CA ALA A 142 3.47 2.47 -12.49
C ALA A 142 4.06 1.42 -11.53
N LYS A 143 4.91 1.85 -10.59
CA LYS A 143 5.57 0.94 -9.64
C LYS A 143 4.61 0.36 -8.61
N LEU A 144 3.68 1.15 -8.08
CA LEU A 144 2.68 0.70 -7.12
C LEU A 144 1.65 -0.23 -7.76
N THR A 145 1.21 0.06 -8.99
CA THR A 145 0.33 -0.83 -9.76
C THR A 145 1.03 -2.15 -10.08
N GLN A 146 2.31 -2.12 -10.46
CA GLN A 146 3.09 -3.34 -10.68
C GLN A 146 3.16 -4.19 -9.40
N ALA A 147 3.48 -3.56 -8.27
CA ALA A 147 3.60 -4.23 -6.97
C ALA A 147 2.26 -4.80 -6.47
N SER A 148 1.14 -4.18 -6.81
CA SER A 148 -0.19 -4.67 -6.46
C SER A 148 -0.59 -5.95 -7.21
N ASN A 149 -0.19 -6.04 -8.49
CA ASN A 149 -0.49 -7.17 -9.36
C ASN A 149 0.56 -8.30 -9.30
N GLU A 150 1.58 -8.17 -8.45
CA GLU A 150 2.64 -9.18 -8.35
C GLU A 150 2.06 -10.47 -7.73
N PRO A 151 2.22 -11.64 -8.37
CA PRO A 151 1.69 -12.90 -7.85
C PRO A 151 2.38 -13.30 -6.53
N GLU A 152 1.71 -14.11 -5.71
CA GLU A 152 2.37 -14.74 -4.56
C GLU A 152 3.55 -15.61 -5.05
N PRO A 153 4.71 -15.58 -4.39
CA PRO A 153 5.82 -16.45 -4.76
C PRO A 153 5.36 -17.90 -4.59
N THR A 154 5.25 -18.62 -5.72
CA THR A 154 5.00 -20.06 -5.73
C THR A 154 6.30 -20.76 -5.33
N ASP A 155 6.35 -21.31 -4.11
CA ASP A 155 7.46 -22.13 -3.62
C ASP A 155 7.60 -23.40 -4.48
N SER A 156 8.33 -23.29 -5.59
CA SER A 156 8.64 -24.41 -6.47
C SER A 156 10.05 -24.91 -6.19
N THR A 157 10.25 -25.59 -5.06
CA THR A 157 11.40 -26.49 -4.91
C THR A 157 11.14 -27.73 -5.77
N ASN A 158 11.46 -27.63 -7.07
CA ASN A 158 11.55 -28.77 -7.96
C ASN A 158 13.03 -29.07 -8.23
N GLY A 159 13.67 -29.71 -7.25
CA GLY A 159 15.01 -30.28 -7.35
C GLY A 159 14.98 -31.70 -7.89
N GLY A 160 14.51 -31.90 -9.12
CA GLY A 160 14.73 -33.13 -9.86
C GLY A 160 15.98 -32.98 -10.73
N LYS A 161 17.12 -33.53 -10.29
CA LYS A 161 18.27 -33.86 -11.14
C LYS A 161 18.97 -35.14 -10.68
N ASP A 162 18.81 -36.16 -11.51
CA ASP A 162 19.87 -37.00 -12.06
C ASP A 162 20.65 -37.93 -11.11
N SER A 163 20.15 -39.16 -10.95
CA SER A 163 20.94 -40.32 -10.53
C SER A 163 21.02 -41.36 -11.66
N HIS A 164 21.79 -41.06 -12.71
CA HIS A 164 22.40 -42.10 -13.54
C HIS A 164 23.89 -42.11 -13.24
N ASN A 165 24.34 -43.04 -12.41
CA ASN A 165 25.74 -43.42 -12.33
C ASN A 165 25.83 -44.93 -12.11
N THR A 166 26.09 -45.67 -13.18
CA THR A 166 26.60 -47.04 -13.09
C THR A 166 28.11 -46.98 -13.29
N PRO A 167 28.89 -47.59 -12.39
CA PRO A 167 30.09 -48.30 -12.85
C PRO A 167 30.24 -49.70 -12.22
N THR A 168 30.25 -50.69 -13.12
CA THR A 168 31.13 -51.88 -13.18
C THR A 168 31.46 -52.70 -11.93
N ARG A 169 31.16 -54.01 -11.98
CA ARG A 169 32.07 -55.08 -11.51
C ARG A 169 32.29 -56.12 -12.63
N LYS A 170 33.57 -56.39 -12.93
CA LYS A 170 34.08 -57.41 -13.87
C LYS A 170 33.91 -58.85 -13.29
N PRO A 171 33.95 -59.89 -14.13
CA PRO A 171 33.94 -61.29 -13.69
C PRO A 171 35.33 -61.74 -13.23
N GLY A 172 35.35 -62.61 -12.23
CA GLY A 172 36.48 -63.40 -11.75
C GLY A 172 35.93 -64.62 -11.04
#